data_AF-A0A6I5CR30-F1
#
_entry.id   AF-A0A6I5CR30-F1
#
_cell.length_a   1.000
_cell.length_b   1.000
_cell.length_c   1.000
_cell.angle_alpha   90.00
_cell.angle_beta   90.00
_cell.angle_gamma   90.00
#
_symmetry.space_group_name_H-M   'P 1'
#
loop_
_entity.id
_entity.type
_entity.pdbx_description
1 polymer ?
#
loop_
_entity_poly.entity_id
_entity_poly.type
_entity_poly.pdbx_seq_one_letter_code
_entity_poly.pdbx_strand_id
1 'polypeptide(L)'
;MSKRILVVLSEYGYWGEELVGPVEAFDARGYQVTFMTPTGKRAQALPPSLDADYIDPPLGRSVTTRDMARRAAELDASDRLDNPLSLQSLVPERPYYSALNHLREVEDYHR
;
A
#
# COMPACT_ATOMS: atom_id res chain seq x y z
N MET A 1 -15.04 22.02 3.58
CA MET A 1 -14.89 20.64 3.11
C MET A 1 -13.50 20.15 3.50
N SER A 2 -13.39 19.14 4.37
CA SER A 2 -12.08 18.56 4.71
C SER A 2 -11.55 17.75 3.52
N LYS A 3 -10.39 18.13 2.98
CA LYS A 3 -9.72 17.40 1.89
C LYS A 3 -8.97 16.21 2.48
N ARG A 4 -9.57 15.01 2.44
CA ARG A 4 -9.00 13.79 3.04
C ARG A 4 -8.70 12.75 1.98
N ILE A 5 -7.59 12.03 2.14
CA ILE A 5 -7.20 10.90 1.29
C ILE A 5 -6.91 9.71 2.19
N LEU A 6 -7.45 8.55 1.84
CA LEU A 6 -7.09 7.27 2.43
C LEU A 6 -6.13 6.54 1.47
N VAL A 7 -4.92 6.25 1.94
CA VAL A 7 -3.93 5.46 1.20
C VAL A 7 -3.89 4.07 1.81
N VAL A 8 -4.14 3.04 1.00
CA VAL A 8 -4.14 1.65 1.44
C VAL A 8 -2.86 0.99 0.95
N LEU A 9 -2.09 0.39 1.86
CA LEU A 9 -0.80 -0.24 1.58
C LEU A 9 -0.79 -1.71 1.96
N SER A 10 0.02 -2.50 1.26
CA SER A 10 0.28 -3.90 1.61
C SER A 10 1.25 -3.99 2.79
N GLU A 11 1.00 -4.94 3.70
CA GLU A 11 1.96 -5.33 4.75
C GLU A 11 3.09 -6.22 4.23
N TYR A 12 2.94 -6.78 3.03
CA TYR A 12 3.95 -7.62 2.38
C TYR A 12 4.96 -6.82 1.55
N GLY A 13 4.89 -5.50 1.63
CA GLY A 13 5.77 -4.59 0.91
C GLY A 13 5.01 -3.63 0.00
N TYR A 14 5.49 -2.40 -0.10
CA TYR A 14 5.06 -1.43 -1.11
C TYR A 14 6.24 -0.98 -1.98
N TRP A 15 5.96 -0.51 -3.19
CA TRP A 15 6.98 0.06 -4.05
C TRP A 15 7.21 1.54 -3.72
N GLY A 16 8.45 1.94 -3.42
CA GLY A 16 8.77 3.28 -2.94
C GLY A 16 8.20 4.43 -3.79
N GLU A 17 8.41 4.37 -5.10
CA GLU A 17 7.91 5.37 -6.06
C GLU A 17 6.38 5.46 -6.11
N GLU A 18 5.68 4.33 -5.95
CA GLU A 18 4.20 4.29 -5.95
C GLU A 18 3.62 5.00 -4.73
N LEU A 19 4.40 5.16 -3.66
CA LEU A 19 3.96 5.87 -2.46
C LEU A 19 4.46 7.33 -2.44
N VAL A 20 5.74 7.58 -2.70
CA VAL A 20 6.35 8.92 -2.64
C VAL A 20 5.61 9.90 -3.53
N GLY A 21 5.38 9.54 -4.81
CA GLY A 21 4.75 10.44 -5.79
C GLY A 21 3.38 10.95 -5.35
N PRO A 22 2.41 10.06 -5.02
CA PRO A 22 1.10 10.47 -4.53
C PRO A 22 1.18 11.27 -3.23
N VAL A 23 1.99 10.82 -2.27
CA VAL A 23 2.10 11.45 -0.95
C VAL A 23 2.60 12.90 -1.05
N GLU A 24 3.65 13.15 -1.82
CA GLU A 24 4.17 14.52 -2.05
C GLU A 24 3.12 15.41 -2.73
N ALA A 25 2.39 14.86 -3.71
CA ALA A 25 1.32 15.60 -4.39
C ALA A 25 0.16 15.95 -3.45
N PHE A 26 -0.17 15.05 -2.51
CA PHE A 26 -1.21 15.28 -1.50
C PHE A 26 -0.77 16.37 -0.50
N ASP A 27 0.47 16.31 -0.04
CA ASP A 27 1.02 17.29 0.90
C ASP A 27 1.09 18.69 0.29
N ALA A 28 1.58 18.80 -0.94
CA ALA A 28 1.66 20.06 -1.67
C ALA A 28 0.29 20.74 -1.86
N ARG A 29 -0.81 19.96 -1.78
CA ARG A 29 -2.19 20.45 -1.90
C ARG A 29 -2.92 20.56 -0.56
N GLY A 30 -2.25 20.25 0.55
CA GLY A 30 -2.79 20.33 1.90
C GLY A 30 -3.89 19.29 2.19
N TYR A 31 -3.80 18.10 1.59
CA TYR A 31 -4.69 16.99 1.96
C TYR A 31 -4.28 16.40 3.31
N GLN A 32 -5.27 16.00 4.11
CA GLN A 32 -5.04 15.13 5.27
C GLN A 32 -4.96 13.68 4.77
N VAL A 33 -3.77 13.09 4.82
CA VAL A 33 -3.53 11.70 4.42
C VAL A 33 -3.63 10.78 5.64
N THR A 34 -4.40 9.69 5.51
CA THR A 34 -4.46 8.60 6.49
C THR A 34 -4.01 7.31 5.79
N PHE A 35 -3.20 6.52 6.47
CA PHE A 35 -2.74 5.22 5.98
C PHE A 35 -3.59 4.09 6.55
N MET A 36 -3.77 3.04 5.76
CA MET A 36 -4.43 1.80 6.14
C MET A 36 -3.65 0.61 5.61
N THR A 37 -3.61 -0.46 6.39
CA THR A 37 -3.02 -1.74 6.01
C THR A 37 -3.96 -2.89 6.39
N PRO A 38 -3.75 -4.12 5.87
CA PRO A 38 -4.63 -5.25 6.15
C PRO A 38 -4.93 -5.48 7.64
N THR A 39 -3.91 -5.44 8.49
CA THR A 39 -4.01 -5.71 9.94
C THR A 39 -3.62 -4.53 10.83
N GLY A 40 -3.33 -3.37 10.24
CA GLY A 40 -2.89 -2.17 10.97
C GLY A 40 -1.41 -2.20 11.33
N LYS A 41 -0.62 -3.12 10.76
CA LYS A 41 0.84 -3.12 10.93
C LYS A 41 1.46 -2.11 9.97
N ARG A 42 2.62 -1.59 10.35
CA ARG A 42 3.45 -0.71 9.51
C ARG A 42 3.82 -1.42 8.20
N ALA A 43 3.49 -0.78 7.08
CA ALA A 43 3.96 -1.22 5.77
C ALA A 43 5.46 -0.89 5.62
N GLN A 44 6.20 -1.75 4.92
CA GLN A 44 7.63 -1.59 4.69
C GLN A 44 7.88 -1.43 3.19
N ALA A 45 8.80 -0.57 2.78
CA ALA A 45 9.19 -0.49 1.38
C ALA A 45 9.90 -1.78 0.94
N LEU A 46 9.67 -2.19 -0.31
CA LEU A 46 10.39 -3.29 -0.93
C LEU A 46 11.85 -2.86 -1.15
N PRO A 47 12.86 -3.62 -0.67
CA PRO A 47 14.26 -3.21 -0.76
C PRO A 47 14.74 -2.84 -2.17
N PRO A 48 14.35 -3.55 -3.26
CA PRO A 48 14.70 -3.15 -4.63
C PRO A 48 14.28 -1.72 -5.01
N SER A 49 13.19 -1.22 -4.41
CA SER A 49 12.69 0.14 -4.68
C SER A 49 13.45 1.24 -3.92
N LEU A 50 14.33 0.85 -2.99
CA LEU A 50 15.19 1.74 -2.20
C LEU A 50 16.65 1.73 -2.68
N ASP A 51 16.99 0.91 -3.66
CA ASP A 51 18.35 0.75 -4.16
C ASP A 51 18.42 1.11 -5.65
N ALA A 52 19.06 2.24 -5.95
CA ALA A 52 19.24 2.69 -7.33
C ALA A 52 20.29 1.88 -8.10
N ASP A 53 21.13 1.11 -7.42
CA ASP A 53 22.14 0.24 -8.02
C ASP A 53 21.62 -1.21 -8.19
N TYR A 54 20.44 -1.54 -7.63
CA TYR A 54 19.76 -2.80 -7.90
C TYR A 54 19.35 -2.91 -9.38
N ILE A 55 19.77 -3.99 -10.03
CA ILE A 55 19.39 -4.32 -11.41
C ILE A 55 18.36 -5.44 -11.38
N ASP A 56 17.15 -5.13 -11.85
CA ASP A 56 16.10 -6.13 -11.95
C ASP A 56 16.45 -7.16 -13.04
N PRO A 57 16.54 -8.47 -12.73
CA PRO A 57 16.99 -9.45 -13.70
C PRO A 57 16.08 -9.55 -14.94
N PRO A 58 14.75 -9.52 -14.83
CA PRO A 58 13.85 -9.44 -15.99
C PRO A 58 14.03 -8.18 -16.85
N LEU A 59 14.19 -7.00 -16.24
CA LEU A 59 14.27 -5.73 -16.97
C LEU A 59 15.68 -5.37 -17.45
N GLY A 60 16.73 -5.95 -16.87
CA GLY A 60 18.12 -5.68 -17.20
C GLY A 60 18.57 -4.24 -16.93
N ARG A 61 17.86 -3.52 -16.07
CA ARG A 61 18.13 -2.12 -15.72
C ARG A 61 17.73 -1.82 -14.28
N SER A 62 18.18 -0.67 -13.78
CA SER A 62 17.71 -0.14 -12.50
C SER A 62 16.23 0.21 -12.55
N VAL A 63 15.56 0.03 -11.42
CA VAL A 63 14.12 0.21 -11.24
C VAL A 63 13.75 1.49 -10.51
N THR A 64 14.73 2.26 -10.06
CA THR A 64 14.54 3.53 -9.35
C THR A 64 15.72 4.46 -9.62
N THR A 65 15.52 5.77 -9.46
CA THR A 65 16.61 6.75 -9.57
C THR A 65 17.25 6.97 -8.19
N ARG A 66 18.50 7.46 -8.11
CA ARG A 66 19.15 7.76 -6.82
C ARG A 66 18.33 8.74 -5.96
N ASP A 67 17.71 9.74 -6.60
CA ASP A 67 16.87 10.70 -5.90
C ASP A 67 15.58 10.05 -5.38
N MET A 68 14.91 9.23 -6.20
CA MET A 68 13.70 8.52 -5.77
C MET A 68 13.98 7.50 -4.66
N ALA A 69 15.05 6.71 -4.78
CA ALA A 69 15.50 5.78 -3.76
C ALA A 69 15.72 6.47 -2.40
N ARG A 70 16.41 7.63 -2.41
CA ARG A 70 16.61 8.46 -1.21
C ARG A 70 15.29 8.91 -0.61
N ARG A 71 14.39 9.51 -1.41
CA ARG A 71 13.07 9.99 -0.91
C ARG A 71 12.20 8.85 -0.38
N ALA A 72 12.22 7.70 -1.05
CA ALA A 72 11.49 6.52 -0.60
C ALA A 72 12.04 6.02 0.73
N ALA A 73 13.37 5.97 0.90
CA ALA A 73 14.00 5.59 2.16
C ALA A 73 13.71 6.61 3.28
N GLU A 74 13.70 7.91 2.98
CA GLU A 74 13.32 8.95 3.95
C GLU A 74 11.87 8.81 4.42
N LEU A 75 10.94 8.55 3.48
CA LEU A 75 9.54 8.28 3.82
C LEU A 75 9.39 6.99 4.63
N ASP A 76 10.06 5.91 4.21
CA ASP A 76 10.04 4.60 4.88
C ASP A 76 10.76 4.61 6.24
N ALA A 77 11.66 5.56 6.50
CA ALA A 77 12.27 5.75 7.82
C ALA A 77 11.47 6.68 8.74
N SER A 78 10.51 7.44 8.20
CA SER A 78 9.70 8.40 8.97
C SER A 78 8.65 7.71 9.84
N ASP A 79 8.12 8.46 10.81
CA ASP A 79 6.99 8.07 11.66
C ASP A 79 5.64 8.10 10.93
N ARG A 80 5.62 8.54 9.67
CA ARG A 80 4.39 8.81 8.92
C ARG A 80 3.54 7.56 8.66
N LEU A 81 4.20 6.40 8.56
CA LEU A 81 3.56 5.10 8.39
C LEU A 81 3.33 4.38 9.72
N ASP A 82 3.62 5.03 10.85
CA ASP A 82 3.33 4.48 12.17
C ASP A 82 1.83 4.55 12.43
N ASN A 83 1.28 3.46 12.98
CA ASN A 83 -0.13 3.35 13.38
C ASN A 83 -1.14 3.50 12.22
N PRO A 84 -1.02 2.75 11.11
CA PRO A 84 -2.04 2.75 10.07
C PRO A 84 -3.35 2.14 10.59
N LEU A 85 -4.47 2.54 9.98
CA LEU A 85 -5.76 1.91 10.25
C LEU A 85 -5.72 0.43 9.83
N SER A 86 -6.38 -0.44 10.60
CA SER A 86 -6.58 -1.84 10.22
C SER A 86 -7.83 -1.99 9.37
N LEU A 87 -7.65 -2.47 8.14
CA LEU A 87 -8.77 -2.82 7.27
C LEU A 87 -9.62 -3.93 7.90
N GLN A 88 -8.97 -4.95 8.49
CA GLN A 88 -9.65 -6.04 9.18
C GLN A 88 -10.53 -5.55 10.34
N SER A 89 -10.11 -4.50 11.07
CA SER A 89 -10.93 -3.94 12.15
C SER A 89 -12.13 -3.15 11.64
N LEU A 90 -12.06 -2.56 10.44
CA LEU A 90 -13.14 -1.77 9.85
C LEU A 90 -14.15 -2.61 9.07
N VAL A 91 -13.67 -3.68 8.42
CA VAL A 91 -14.47 -4.61 7.62
C VAL A 91 -14.15 -6.03 8.09
N PRO A 92 -14.68 -6.45 9.26
CA PRO A 92 -14.31 -7.71 9.89
C PRO A 92 -14.78 -8.93 9.11
N GLU A 93 -15.84 -8.77 8.33
CA GLU A 93 -16.40 -9.83 7.49
C GLU A 93 -15.96 -9.62 6.05
N ARG A 94 -15.47 -10.68 5.41
CA ARG A 94 -15.14 -10.64 3.98
C ARG A 94 -16.47 -10.53 3.22
N PRO A 95 -16.74 -9.43 2.49
CA PRO A 95 -18.07 -9.21 1.92
C PRO A 95 -18.42 -10.19 0.80
N TYR A 96 -17.40 -10.88 0.23
CA TYR A 96 -17.59 -11.86 -0.83
C TYR A 96 -16.63 -13.04 -0.67
N TYR A 97 -17.16 -14.24 -0.86
CA TYR A 97 -16.36 -15.45 -0.97
C TYR A 97 -15.71 -15.53 -2.35
N SER A 98 -14.43 -15.90 -2.40
CA SER A 98 -13.68 -16.03 -3.66
C SER A 98 -13.96 -17.33 -4.43
N ALA A 99 -14.97 -18.11 -4.02
CA ALA A 99 -15.33 -19.34 -4.70
C ALA A 99 -16.11 -19.03 -5.99
N LEU A 100 -15.75 -19.73 -7.07
CA LEU A 100 -16.40 -19.62 -8.36
C LEU A 100 -17.85 -20.13 -8.23
N ASN A 101 -18.82 -19.22 -8.17
CA ASN A 101 -20.26 -19.49 -7.96
C ASN A 101 -20.73 -19.71 -6.52
N HIS A 102 -20.04 -19.16 -5.51
CA HIS A 102 -20.44 -19.30 -4.10
C HIS A 102 -21.96 -19.12 -3.86
N LEU A 103 -22.58 -18.09 -4.43
CA LEU A 103 -24.01 -17.84 -4.27
C LEU A 103 -24.89 -18.98 -4.81
N ARG A 104 -24.54 -19.56 -5.96
CA ARG A 104 -25.29 -20.68 -6.55
C ARG A 104 -25.14 -21.95 -5.73
N GLU A 105 -23.94 -22.20 -5.22
CA GLU A 105 -23.69 -23.35 -4.35
C GLU A 105 -24.46 -23.26 -3.02
N VAL A 106 -24.59 -22.06 -2.46
CA VAL A 106 -25.41 -21.81 -1.27
C VAL A 106 -26.91 -21.99 -1.58
N GLU A 107 -27.39 -21.47 -2.71
CA GLU A 107 -28.77 -21.67 -3.16
C GLU A 107 -29.11 -23.17 -3.33
N ASP A 108 -28.20 -23.95 -3.92
CA ASP A 108 -28.38 -25.40 -4.13
C ASP A 108 -28.34 -26.18 -2.80
N TYR A 109 -27.50 -25.79 -1.83
CA TYR A 109 -27.44 -26.44 -0.51
C TYR A 109 -28.72 -26.28 0.31
N HIS A 110 -29.40 -25.14 0.17
CA HIS A 110 -30.64 -24.83 0.91
C HIS A 110 -31.92 -25.30 0.21
N ARG A 111 -31.81 -25.98 -0.92
CA ARG A 111 -32.93 -26.54 -1.68
C ARG A 111 -33.33 -27.92 -1.16
#